data_AF-A0A1V4TQS7-F1
#
_entry.id   AF-A0A1V4TQS7-F1
#
_cell.length_a   1.000
_cell.length_b   1.000
_cell.length_c   1.000
_cell.angle_alpha   90.00
_cell.angle_beta   90.00
_cell.angle_gamma   90.00
#
_symmetry.space_group_name_H-M   'P 1'
#
loop_
_entity.id
_entity.type
_entity.pdbx_description
1 polymer ?
#
loop_
_entity_poly.entity_id
_entity_poly.type
_entity_poly.pdbx_seq_one_letter_code
_entity_poly.pdbx_strand_id
1 'polypeptide(L)'
;MLPGLVRYDEVAAGEITHAIRFTAQKTQKAHIWPARHDASSITDPRYPPMGQRFRLKASFDTSGYGPQSKVVLAALKKYGMILADNGGNWFISGVPDTRWNDDDLNGLKQLKGSDFEAVDESSLMINPDSGRAKVNLPGPVALPGQSSAPTDPDKDGKYEDLNANGRKDFADVVLFFEYLDWIVAHEPLAAFDYNANGRVEFADIVMMYDEL
;
A
#
# COMPACT_ATOMS: atom_id res chain seq x y z
N MET A 1 -13.28 3.70 -12.65
CA MET A 1 -12.37 3.18 -11.60
C MET A 1 -13.18 3.02 -10.32
N LEU A 2 -13.21 1.82 -9.72
CA LEU A 2 -13.88 1.57 -8.43
C LEU A 2 -12.81 1.24 -7.37
N PRO A 3 -11.96 2.21 -6.98
CA PRO A 3 -10.86 1.95 -6.07
C PRO A 3 -11.39 1.50 -4.70
N GLY A 4 -10.77 0.45 -4.15
CA GLY A 4 -11.03 -0.07 -2.81
C GLY A 4 -12.33 -0.87 -2.64
N LEU A 5 -13.11 -1.15 -3.69
CA LEU A 5 -14.23 -2.09 -3.57
C LEU A 5 -13.72 -3.52 -3.39
N VAL A 6 -14.43 -4.30 -2.58
CA VAL A 6 -14.17 -5.74 -2.44
C VAL A 6 -14.56 -6.46 -3.72
N ARG A 7 -13.69 -7.33 -4.27
CA ARG A 7 -14.02 -8.15 -5.45
C ARG A 7 -14.23 -9.60 -5.06
N TYR A 8 -15.16 -10.26 -5.76
CA TYR A 8 -15.43 -11.69 -5.53
C TYR A 8 -14.19 -12.54 -5.76
N ASP A 9 -13.44 -12.29 -6.83
CA ASP A 9 -12.29 -13.13 -7.17
C ASP A 9 -11.16 -13.02 -6.13
N GLU A 10 -11.00 -11.88 -5.45
CA GLU A 10 -10.07 -11.72 -4.31
C GLU A 10 -10.53 -12.54 -3.11
N VAL A 11 -11.82 -12.48 -2.79
CA VAL A 11 -12.41 -13.27 -1.69
C VAL A 11 -12.34 -14.77 -1.98
N ALA A 12 -12.63 -15.18 -3.22
CA ALA A 12 -12.53 -16.56 -3.67
C ALA A 12 -11.09 -17.08 -3.69
N ALA A 13 -10.11 -16.20 -3.99
CA ALA A 13 -8.68 -16.50 -3.87
C ALA A 13 -8.19 -16.56 -2.41
N GLY A 14 -9.02 -16.13 -1.45
CA GLY A 14 -8.73 -16.19 -0.02
C GLY A 14 -7.96 -15.00 0.54
N GLU A 15 -7.63 -13.99 -0.27
CA GLU A 15 -6.92 -12.79 0.17
C GLU A 15 -7.33 -11.54 -0.62
N ILE A 16 -7.63 -10.47 0.10
CA ILE A 16 -7.73 -9.11 -0.45
C ILE A 16 -6.46 -8.37 -0.04
N THR A 17 -5.69 -7.88 -1.00
CA THR A 17 -4.34 -7.32 -0.79
C THR A 17 -4.32 -5.79 -0.70
N HIS A 18 -5.47 -5.17 -0.46
CA HIS A 18 -5.62 -3.71 -0.42
C HIS A 18 -6.53 -3.25 0.72
N ALA A 19 -6.48 -1.95 0.99
CA ALA A 19 -7.41 -1.29 1.88
C ALA A 19 -8.81 -1.22 1.28
N ILE A 20 -9.83 -1.46 2.07
CA ILE A 20 -11.22 -1.46 1.60
C ILE A 20 -11.81 -0.04 1.71
N ARG A 21 -12.63 0.40 0.75
CA ARG A 21 -13.37 1.65 0.92
C ARG A 21 -14.62 1.44 1.77
N PHE A 22 -14.97 2.43 2.57
CA PHE A 22 -16.24 2.42 3.31
C PHE A 22 -16.85 3.82 3.41
N THR A 23 -18.10 3.89 3.87
CA THR A 23 -18.80 5.15 4.14
C THR A 23 -19.15 5.32 5.62
N ALA A 24 -19.39 6.57 6.03
CA ALA A 24 -19.95 6.91 7.33
C ALA A 24 -21.09 7.92 7.16
N GLN A 25 -22.05 7.97 8.07
CA GLN A 25 -23.19 8.89 7.93
C GLN A 25 -22.80 10.35 8.17
N LYS A 26 -21.86 10.59 9.08
CA LYS A 26 -21.38 11.93 9.44
C LYS A 26 -19.87 11.97 9.43
N THR A 27 -19.34 12.99 8.78
CA THR A 27 -17.92 13.25 8.61
C THR A 27 -17.64 14.72 8.90
N GLN A 28 -16.39 15.03 9.20
CA GLN A 28 -15.93 16.40 9.40
C GLN A 28 -15.81 17.13 8.05
N LYS A 29 -15.94 18.45 8.05
CA LYS A 29 -15.50 19.37 7.01
C LYS A 29 -13.97 19.47 7.05
N ALA A 30 -13.34 18.32 6.81
CA ALA A 30 -11.91 18.14 6.79
C ALA A 30 -11.59 16.83 6.06
N HIS A 31 -10.37 16.76 5.54
CA HIS A 31 -9.76 15.57 4.99
C HIS A 31 -8.33 15.44 5.48
N ILE A 32 -7.84 14.22 5.49
CA ILE A 32 -6.43 13.91 5.71
C ILE A 32 -5.84 13.23 4.48
N TRP A 33 -4.54 13.36 4.32
CA TRP A 33 -3.80 12.72 3.22
C TRP A 33 -4.10 11.22 3.14
N PRO A 34 -4.29 10.63 1.95
CA PRO A 34 -4.21 11.25 0.62
C PRO A 34 -5.54 11.80 0.07
N ALA A 35 -6.60 11.87 0.88
CA ALA A 35 -7.88 12.43 0.42
C ALA A 35 -7.74 13.93 0.11
N ARG A 36 -8.58 14.41 -0.81
CA ARG A 36 -8.54 15.80 -1.35
C ARG A 36 -9.88 16.51 -1.32
N HIS A 37 -10.87 15.94 -0.63
CA HIS A 37 -12.22 16.49 -0.59
C HIS A 37 -12.85 16.25 0.78
N ASP A 38 -13.76 17.15 1.14
CA ASP A 38 -14.66 16.99 2.27
C ASP A 38 -16.05 16.61 1.73
N ALA A 39 -16.88 15.93 2.52
CA ALA A 39 -18.27 15.65 2.15
C ALA A 39 -19.29 16.23 3.14
N SER A 40 -18.89 17.18 3.97
CA SER A 40 -19.70 17.68 5.08
C SER A 40 -19.42 19.15 5.38
N SER A 41 -20.34 19.80 6.08
CA SER A 41 -20.16 21.14 6.65
C SER A 41 -19.91 21.12 8.17
N ILE A 42 -19.84 19.93 8.79
CA ILE A 42 -19.68 19.75 10.25
C ILE A 42 -18.22 20.00 10.65
N THR A 43 -17.96 20.91 11.58
CA THR A 43 -16.58 21.20 12.05
C THR A 43 -16.18 20.47 13.33
N ASP A 44 -17.11 19.73 13.94
CA ASP A 44 -16.90 19.01 15.20
C ASP A 44 -15.86 17.87 15.04
N PRO A 45 -14.74 17.90 15.79
CA PRO A 45 -13.64 16.94 15.64
C PRO A 45 -13.98 15.52 16.12
N ARG A 46 -15.18 15.30 16.69
CA ARG A 46 -15.65 13.94 17.03
C ARG A 46 -16.05 13.12 15.82
N TYR A 47 -16.26 13.75 14.66
CA TYR A 47 -16.52 13.05 13.40
C TYR A 47 -15.23 12.85 12.63
N PRO A 48 -15.06 11.70 11.93
CA PRO A 48 -13.84 11.43 11.20
C PRO A 48 -13.71 12.34 9.96
N PRO A 49 -12.49 12.78 9.61
CA PRO A 49 -12.22 13.45 8.34
C PRO A 49 -12.21 12.45 7.18
N MET A 50 -12.47 12.91 5.96
CA MET A 50 -12.31 12.09 4.76
C MET A 50 -10.87 11.59 4.63
N GLY A 51 -10.68 10.38 4.10
CA GLY A 51 -9.38 9.74 3.99
C GLY A 51 -8.91 9.04 5.27
N GLN A 52 -9.59 9.21 6.41
CA GLN A 52 -9.21 8.50 7.64
C GLN A 52 -9.22 6.99 7.42
N ARG A 53 -8.07 6.35 7.69
CA ARG A 53 -7.94 4.90 7.76
C ARG A 53 -8.36 4.38 9.13
N PHE A 54 -9.18 3.34 9.11
CA PHE A 54 -9.55 2.54 10.26
C PHE A 54 -9.08 1.10 10.07
N ARG A 55 -8.46 0.51 11.08
CA ARG A 55 -8.02 -0.89 11.06
C ARG A 55 -8.80 -1.69 12.09
N LEU A 56 -9.25 -2.88 11.71
CA LEU A 56 -9.93 -3.77 12.65
C LEU A 56 -8.92 -4.24 13.69
N LYS A 57 -9.26 -4.16 14.97
CA LYS A 57 -8.35 -4.54 16.06
C LYS A 57 -7.92 -5.99 15.91
N ALA A 58 -6.64 -6.26 16.15
CA ALA A 58 -6.09 -7.61 16.07
C ALA A 58 -6.84 -8.59 16.99
N SER A 59 -7.27 -8.11 18.16
CA SER A 59 -8.02 -8.85 19.18
C SER A 59 -9.48 -9.15 18.84
N PHE A 60 -10.03 -8.58 17.76
CA PHE A 60 -11.40 -8.83 17.36
C PHE A 60 -11.61 -10.31 17.01
N ASP A 61 -12.61 -10.96 17.63
CA ASP A 61 -12.90 -12.36 17.37
C ASP A 61 -13.64 -12.51 16.03
N THR A 62 -13.11 -13.40 15.19
CA THR A 62 -13.62 -13.69 13.84
C THR A 62 -14.16 -15.12 13.73
N SER A 63 -14.10 -15.89 14.82
CA SER A 63 -14.41 -17.33 14.83
C SER A 63 -15.83 -17.62 14.31
N GLY A 64 -16.80 -16.81 14.71
CA GLY A 64 -18.22 -16.94 14.36
C GLY A 64 -18.62 -16.47 12.96
N TYR A 65 -17.69 -15.96 12.14
CA TYR A 65 -17.99 -15.47 10.80
C TYR A 65 -17.86 -16.57 9.74
N GLY A 66 -18.62 -16.44 8.65
CA GLY A 66 -18.53 -17.32 7.49
C GLY A 66 -17.25 -17.12 6.67
N PRO A 67 -16.98 -18.00 5.70
CA PRO A 67 -15.72 -18.02 4.94
C PRO A 67 -15.45 -16.72 4.17
N GLN A 68 -16.44 -16.14 3.48
CA GLN A 68 -16.27 -14.90 2.73
C GLN A 68 -16.04 -13.72 3.67
N SER A 69 -16.81 -13.63 4.75
CA SER A 69 -16.61 -12.59 5.78
C SER A 69 -15.23 -12.67 6.42
N LYS A 70 -14.71 -13.88 6.68
CA LYS A 70 -13.37 -14.06 7.27
C LYS A 70 -12.25 -13.49 6.40
N VAL A 71 -12.34 -13.61 5.07
CA VAL A 71 -11.37 -13.01 4.15
C VAL A 71 -11.43 -11.48 4.23
N VAL A 72 -12.64 -10.91 4.25
CA VAL A 72 -12.83 -9.45 4.41
C VAL A 72 -12.29 -8.98 5.77
N LEU A 73 -12.59 -9.69 6.86
CA LEU A 73 -12.10 -9.36 8.21
C LEU A 73 -10.57 -9.45 8.30
N ALA A 74 -9.95 -10.42 7.64
CA ALA A 74 -8.50 -10.54 7.55
C ALA A 74 -7.89 -9.31 6.84
N ALA A 75 -8.51 -8.86 5.75
CA ALA A 75 -8.09 -7.64 5.05
C ALA A 75 -8.29 -6.39 5.90
N LEU A 76 -9.40 -6.28 6.64
CA LEU A 76 -9.62 -5.17 7.58
C LEU A 76 -8.60 -5.15 8.73
N LYS A 77 -8.10 -6.32 9.18
CA LYS A 77 -7.02 -6.39 10.16
C LYS A 77 -5.67 -6.01 9.58
N LYS A 78 -5.37 -6.45 8.34
CA LYS A 78 -4.05 -6.26 7.71
C LYS A 78 -3.90 -4.88 7.07
N TYR A 79 -4.85 -4.51 6.23
CA TYR A 79 -4.82 -3.30 5.42
C TYR A 79 -5.76 -2.21 5.96
N GLY A 80 -6.81 -2.59 6.71
CA GLY A 80 -7.83 -1.65 7.16
C GLY A 80 -8.73 -1.17 6.02
N MET A 81 -9.42 -0.07 6.28
CA MET A 81 -10.35 0.55 5.37
C MET A 81 -10.27 2.07 5.42
N ILE A 82 -10.55 2.72 4.30
CA ILE A 82 -10.43 4.17 4.13
C ILE A 82 -11.83 4.77 3.96
N LEU A 83 -12.10 5.81 4.74
CA LEU A 83 -13.33 6.58 4.66
C LEU A 83 -13.33 7.39 3.37
N ALA A 84 -14.24 7.05 2.46
CA ALA A 84 -14.23 7.58 1.10
C ALA A 84 -15.43 8.49 0.77
N ASP A 85 -16.53 8.38 1.53
CA ASP A 85 -17.75 9.14 1.25
C ASP A 85 -18.73 9.11 2.44
N ASN A 86 -19.80 9.90 2.35
CA ASN A 86 -20.95 9.82 3.22
C ASN A 86 -21.94 8.74 2.75
N GLY A 87 -22.51 8.00 3.70
CA GLY A 87 -23.45 6.92 3.41
C GLY A 87 -23.90 6.19 4.66
N GLY A 88 -24.10 4.87 4.56
CA GLY A 88 -24.35 4.04 5.74
C GLY A 88 -23.14 4.03 6.67
N ASN A 89 -23.36 3.95 7.99
CA ASN A 89 -22.27 3.84 8.96
C ASN A 89 -21.52 2.53 8.77
N TRP A 90 -20.18 2.60 8.68
CA TRP A 90 -19.31 1.42 8.56
C TRP A 90 -19.67 0.53 7.37
N PHE A 91 -20.23 1.13 6.31
CA PHE A 91 -20.76 0.38 5.18
C PHE A 91 -19.67 0.08 4.16
N ILE A 92 -19.38 -1.21 3.99
CA ILE A 92 -18.43 -1.74 3.00
C ILE A 92 -19.20 -2.09 1.73
N SER A 93 -18.62 -1.74 0.58
CA SER A 93 -19.21 -2.03 -0.73
C SER A 93 -18.34 -3.02 -1.50
N GLY A 94 -18.99 -4.02 -2.11
CA GLY A 94 -18.37 -4.94 -3.06
C GLY A 94 -18.76 -4.61 -4.49
N VAL A 95 -18.01 -5.14 -5.46
CA VAL A 95 -18.42 -5.17 -6.86
C VAL A 95 -19.64 -6.10 -7.00
N PRO A 96 -20.69 -5.72 -7.75
CA PRO A 96 -21.83 -6.60 -7.99
C PRO A 96 -21.40 -7.94 -8.59
N ASP A 97 -21.78 -9.04 -7.94
CA ASP A 97 -21.50 -10.39 -8.40
C ASP A 97 -22.57 -11.35 -7.85
N THR A 98 -23.07 -12.27 -8.66
CA THR A 98 -24.12 -13.22 -8.25
C THR A 98 -23.58 -14.35 -7.38
N ARG A 99 -22.26 -14.50 -7.27
CA ARG A 99 -21.60 -15.55 -6.49
C ARG A 99 -21.42 -15.18 -5.02
N TRP A 100 -21.77 -13.96 -4.62
CA TRP A 100 -21.74 -13.54 -3.23
C TRP A 100 -22.68 -14.37 -2.36
N ASN A 101 -22.22 -14.72 -1.16
CA ASN A 101 -23.07 -15.29 -0.13
C ASN A 101 -23.52 -14.16 0.79
N ASP A 102 -24.71 -13.61 0.51
CA ASP A 102 -25.25 -12.49 1.30
C ASP A 102 -25.51 -12.85 2.76
N ASP A 103 -25.88 -14.10 3.07
CA ASP A 103 -26.11 -14.55 4.45
C ASP A 103 -24.81 -14.52 5.26
N ASP A 104 -23.69 -14.94 4.65
CA ASP A 104 -22.35 -14.80 5.24
C ASP A 104 -21.99 -13.32 5.42
N LEU A 105 -22.03 -12.54 4.32
CA LEU A 105 -21.58 -11.14 4.31
C LEU A 105 -22.43 -10.22 5.19
N ASN A 106 -23.69 -10.56 5.44
CA ASN A 106 -24.54 -9.85 6.39
C ASN A 106 -23.97 -9.82 7.80
N GLY A 107 -23.11 -10.79 8.18
CA GLY A 107 -22.38 -10.77 9.44
C GLY A 107 -21.53 -9.51 9.64
N LEU A 108 -20.95 -8.95 8.56
CA LEU A 108 -20.11 -7.76 8.62
C LEU A 108 -20.85 -6.52 9.12
N LYS A 109 -22.19 -6.50 9.05
CA LYS A 109 -23.02 -5.39 9.58
C LYS A 109 -22.99 -5.29 11.10
N GLN A 110 -22.47 -6.31 11.79
CA GLN A 110 -22.32 -6.32 13.25
C GLN A 110 -21.12 -5.50 13.73
N LEU A 111 -20.20 -5.15 12.82
CA LEU A 111 -19.01 -4.36 13.14
C LEU A 111 -19.40 -2.97 13.65
N LYS A 112 -18.77 -2.56 14.74
CA LYS A 112 -18.95 -1.26 15.38
C LYS A 112 -17.68 -0.47 15.30
N GLY A 113 -17.79 0.86 15.37
CA GLY A 113 -16.61 1.72 15.43
C GLY A 113 -15.65 1.41 16.59
N SER A 114 -16.17 0.87 17.70
CA SER A 114 -15.36 0.41 18.83
C SER A 114 -14.43 -0.76 18.50
N ASP A 115 -14.70 -1.50 17.43
CA ASP A 115 -13.91 -2.64 17.00
C ASP A 115 -12.68 -2.21 16.18
N PHE A 116 -12.64 -0.94 15.77
CA PHE A 116 -11.58 -0.35 14.97
C PHE A 116 -10.66 0.56 15.80
N GLU A 117 -9.48 0.77 15.26
CA GLU A 117 -8.55 1.82 15.65
C GLU A 117 -8.31 2.77 14.47
N ALA A 118 -8.19 4.06 14.75
CA ALA A 118 -7.77 5.03 13.75
C ALA A 118 -6.26 4.89 13.53
N VAL A 119 -5.84 4.83 12.26
CA VAL A 119 -4.42 4.72 11.89
C VAL A 119 -3.90 6.10 11.51
N ASP A 120 -2.76 6.48 12.09
CA ASP A 120 -2.01 7.66 11.67
C ASP A 120 -1.10 7.29 10.48
N GLU A 121 -1.35 7.93 9.34
CA GLU A 121 -0.61 7.71 8.09
C GLU A 121 0.37 8.85 7.77
N SER A 122 0.52 9.83 8.66
CA SER A 122 1.37 11.00 8.42
C SER A 122 2.83 10.63 8.11
N SER A 123 3.32 9.55 8.70
CA SER A 123 4.68 9.04 8.47
C SER A 123 4.90 8.53 7.04
N LEU A 124 3.83 8.08 6.37
CA LEU A 124 3.85 7.58 4.99
C LEU A 124 3.83 8.71 3.96
N MET A 125 3.40 9.91 4.31
CA MET A 125 3.28 11.01 3.36
C MET A 125 4.67 11.48 2.88
N ILE A 126 4.91 11.45 1.56
CA ILE A 126 6.11 12.08 0.95
C ILE A 126 5.83 13.54 0.63
N ASN A 127 4.69 13.83 -0.01
CA ASN A 127 4.28 15.17 -0.39
C ASN A 127 2.76 15.33 -0.21
N PRO A 128 2.29 16.36 0.52
CA PRO A 128 0.88 16.56 0.84
C PRO A 128 -0.03 16.78 -0.40
N ASP A 129 0.52 17.29 -1.50
CA ASP A 129 -0.22 17.54 -2.74
C ASP A 129 -0.23 16.36 -3.70
N SER A 130 0.32 15.21 -3.29
CA SER A 130 0.41 13.99 -4.10
C SER A 130 -0.11 12.76 -3.35
N GLY A 131 -0.45 11.70 -4.08
CA GLY A 131 -0.72 10.38 -3.48
C GLY A 131 0.53 9.54 -3.18
N ARG A 132 1.74 10.11 -3.26
CA ARG A 132 3.00 9.36 -3.08
C ARG A 132 3.22 9.02 -1.61
N ALA A 133 3.32 7.72 -1.34
CA ALA A 133 3.58 7.18 -0.02
C ALA A 133 5.03 6.69 0.09
N LYS A 134 5.63 6.78 1.29
CA LYS A 134 6.84 6.04 1.64
C LYS A 134 6.49 4.57 1.62
N VAL A 135 7.09 3.85 0.70
CA VAL A 135 6.94 2.41 0.61
C VAL A 135 8.09 1.82 1.43
N ASN A 136 7.77 1.09 2.51
CA ASN A 136 8.77 0.31 3.21
C ASN A 136 8.97 -1.00 2.43
N LEU A 137 9.55 -0.89 1.25
CA LEU A 137 9.98 -2.05 0.48
C LEU A 137 11.16 -2.69 1.25
N PRO A 138 11.31 -4.03 1.20
CA PRO A 138 12.58 -4.63 1.57
C PRO A 138 13.67 -3.86 0.81
N GLY A 139 14.68 -3.39 1.52
CA GLY A 139 15.84 -2.78 0.86
C GLY A 139 16.52 -3.78 -0.06
N PRO A 140 17.45 -3.33 -0.92
CA PRO A 140 18.15 -4.22 -1.82
C PRO A 140 18.81 -5.39 -1.10
N VAL A 141 18.97 -6.50 -1.81
CA VAL A 141 19.63 -7.70 -1.32
C VAL A 141 21.02 -7.81 -1.94
N ALA A 142 21.92 -8.57 -1.31
CA ALA A 142 23.26 -8.75 -1.87
C ALA A 142 23.17 -9.48 -3.22
N LEU A 143 23.82 -8.94 -4.25
CA LEU A 143 23.93 -9.61 -5.53
C LEU A 143 24.66 -10.96 -5.35
N PRO A 144 24.43 -11.94 -6.24
CA PRO A 144 25.13 -13.21 -6.17
C PRO A 144 26.65 -13.01 -6.09
N GLY A 145 27.29 -13.58 -5.06
CA GLY A 145 28.72 -13.46 -4.83
C GLY A 145 29.18 -12.20 -4.07
N GLN A 146 28.30 -11.23 -3.82
CA GLN A 146 28.58 -10.08 -2.97
C GLN A 146 28.24 -10.38 -1.50
N SER A 147 29.03 -9.83 -0.57
CA SER A 147 28.82 -10.03 0.87
C SER A 147 27.79 -9.09 1.49
N SER A 148 27.48 -8.00 0.79
CA SER A 148 26.68 -6.88 1.28
C SER A 148 25.66 -6.46 0.24
N ALA A 149 24.52 -5.95 0.70
CA ALA A 149 23.52 -5.35 -0.17
C ALA A 149 24.05 -4.04 -0.79
N PRO A 150 23.58 -3.69 -2.01
CA PRO A 150 23.85 -2.40 -2.62
C PRO A 150 23.58 -1.25 -1.65
N THR A 151 24.34 -0.16 -1.79
CA THR A 151 24.13 1.06 -1.01
C THR A 151 23.75 2.26 -1.88
N ASP A 152 23.15 3.26 -1.23
CA ASP A 152 22.74 4.56 -1.78
C ASP A 152 23.60 5.65 -1.10
N PRO A 153 24.79 5.99 -1.65
CA PRO A 153 25.71 6.90 -1.00
C PRO A 153 25.21 8.36 -0.96
N ASP A 154 24.42 8.80 -1.94
CA ASP A 154 23.96 10.20 -2.06
C ASP A 154 22.51 10.42 -1.58
N LYS A 155 21.82 9.35 -1.23
CA LYS A 155 20.51 9.30 -0.55
C LYS A 155 19.36 9.80 -1.42
N ASP A 156 19.44 9.60 -2.72
CA ASP A 156 18.36 9.96 -3.63
C ASP A 156 17.32 8.84 -3.83
N GLY A 157 17.60 7.64 -3.30
CA GLY A 157 16.75 6.45 -3.37
C GLY A 157 17.12 5.48 -4.49
N LYS A 158 18.17 5.76 -5.26
CA LYS A 158 18.82 4.86 -6.22
C LYS A 158 20.05 4.22 -5.57
N TYR A 159 20.40 3.01 -6.02
CA TYR A 159 21.42 2.19 -5.38
C TYR A 159 22.56 1.87 -6.34
N GLU A 160 23.52 2.79 -6.45
CA GLU A 160 24.61 2.74 -7.46
C GLU A 160 25.84 1.98 -6.96
N ASP A 161 26.00 1.80 -5.64
CA ASP A 161 27.14 1.08 -5.06
C ASP A 161 26.77 -0.40 -4.88
N LEU A 162 26.77 -1.16 -5.98
CA LEU A 162 26.29 -2.55 -6.06
C LEU A 162 27.17 -3.53 -5.29
N ASN A 163 28.46 -3.25 -5.13
CA ASN A 163 29.36 -4.07 -4.31
C ASN A 163 29.53 -3.57 -2.87
N ALA A 164 28.85 -2.47 -2.50
CA ALA A 164 28.91 -1.83 -1.18
C ALA A 164 30.34 -1.45 -0.73
N ASN A 165 31.21 -1.04 -1.66
CA ASN A 165 32.57 -0.60 -1.33
C ASN A 165 32.64 0.87 -0.87
N GLY A 166 31.51 1.58 -0.89
CA GLY A 166 31.37 2.98 -0.52
C GLY A 166 31.74 3.97 -1.63
N ARG A 167 31.85 3.50 -2.88
CA ARG A 167 32.11 4.31 -4.08
C ARG A 167 31.11 3.92 -5.16
N LYS A 168 30.76 4.90 -5.98
CA LYS A 168 30.04 4.68 -7.23
C LYS A 168 31.10 4.63 -8.31
N ASP A 169 31.42 3.45 -8.84
CA ASP A 169 32.46 3.31 -9.86
C ASP A 169 32.13 2.29 -10.96
N PHE A 170 33.07 2.11 -11.89
CA PHE A 170 32.85 1.24 -13.04
C PHE A 170 32.65 -0.24 -12.66
N ALA A 171 33.13 -0.68 -11.48
CA ALA A 171 32.89 -2.03 -11.01
C ALA A 171 31.39 -2.27 -10.75
N ASP A 172 30.66 -1.23 -10.31
CA ASP A 172 29.23 -1.32 -10.08
C ASP A 172 28.44 -1.42 -11.39
N VAL A 173 28.86 -0.67 -12.42
CA VAL A 173 28.26 -0.77 -13.76
C VAL A 173 28.44 -2.17 -14.35
N VAL A 174 29.61 -2.78 -14.13
CA VAL A 174 29.88 -4.16 -14.56
C VAL A 174 28.95 -5.14 -13.82
N LEU A 175 28.75 -4.97 -12.52
CA LEU A 175 27.83 -5.80 -11.74
C LEU A 175 26.38 -5.64 -12.17
N PHE A 176 25.94 -4.42 -12.47
CA PHE A 176 24.58 -4.20 -12.96
C PHE A 176 24.40 -4.92 -14.30
N PHE A 177 25.33 -4.76 -15.22
CA PHE A 177 25.28 -5.48 -16.50
C PHE A 177 25.30 -7.00 -16.35
N GLU A 178 26.17 -7.53 -15.49
CA GLU A 178 26.30 -8.98 -15.25
C GLU A 178 25.05 -9.59 -14.63
N TYR A 179 24.42 -8.87 -13.69
CA TYR A 179 23.29 -9.37 -12.90
C TYR A 179 21.95 -8.74 -13.28
N LEU A 180 21.83 -8.10 -14.45
CA LEU A 180 20.60 -7.42 -14.88
C LEU A 180 19.35 -8.29 -14.73
N ASP A 181 19.37 -9.50 -15.28
CA ASP A 181 18.23 -10.43 -15.19
C ASP A 181 17.92 -10.83 -13.74
N TRP A 182 18.94 -10.94 -12.90
CA TRP A 182 18.77 -11.27 -11.49
C TRP A 182 18.17 -10.10 -10.71
N ILE A 183 18.66 -8.87 -10.93
CA ILE A 183 18.17 -7.62 -10.35
C ILE A 183 16.69 -7.46 -10.72
N VAL A 184 16.32 -7.61 -11.99
CA VAL A 184 14.92 -7.52 -12.46
C VAL A 184 13.99 -8.48 -11.70
N ALA A 185 14.49 -9.66 -11.32
CA ALA A 185 13.70 -10.70 -10.67
C ALA A 185 13.66 -10.61 -9.13
N HIS A 186 14.67 -10.01 -8.50
CA HIS A 186 14.87 -10.10 -7.04
C HIS A 186 14.96 -8.74 -6.34
N GLU A 187 15.26 -7.68 -7.07
CA GLU A 187 15.46 -6.35 -6.50
C GLU A 187 14.22 -5.44 -6.64
N PRO A 188 14.07 -4.44 -5.75
CA PRO A 188 13.03 -3.44 -5.91
C PRO A 188 13.25 -2.60 -7.17
N LEU A 189 12.31 -2.65 -8.13
CA LEU A 189 12.39 -1.88 -9.38
C LEU A 189 12.70 -0.40 -9.13
N ALA A 190 12.06 0.22 -8.13
CA ALA A 190 12.25 1.64 -7.83
C ALA A 190 13.70 2.01 -7.46
N ALA A 191 14.50 1.07 -6.94
CA ALA A 191 15.90 1.28 -6.58
C ALA A 191 16.85 1.24 -7.79
N PHE A 192 16.46 0.55 -8.87
CA PHE A 192 17.31 0.30 -10.03
C PHE A 192 16.74 0.82 -11.37
N ASP A 193 15.54 1.40 -11.38
CA ASP A 193 14.90 2.06 -12.54
C ASP A 193 15.33 3.53 -12.59
N TYR A 194 16.56 3.79 -13.03
CA TYR A 194 17.20 5.11 -13.04
C TYR A 194 16.47 6.12 -13.93
N ASN A 195 15.89 5.66 -15.04
CA ASN A 195 15.14 6.54 -15.95
C ASN A 195 13.65 6.73 -15.57
N ALA A 196 13.18 6.06 -14.52
CA ALA A 196 11.82 6.09 -13.99
C ALA A 196 10.72 5.69 -15.01
N ASN A 197 11.03 4.77 -15.92
CA ASN A 197 10.08 4.29 -16.93
C ASN A 197 9.24 3.08 -16.47
N GLY A 198 9.47 2.59 -15.24
CA GLY A 198 8.79 1.46 -14.63
C GLY A 198 9.42 0.10 -14.96
N ARG A 199 10.63 0.07 -15.51
CA ARG A 199 11.39 -1.14 -15.86
C ARG A 199 12.85 -0.97 -15.46
N VAL A 200 13.55 -2.09 -15.33
CA VAL A 200 14.99 -2.13 -15.14
C VAL A 200 15.57 -2.81 -16.38
N GLU A 201 16.29 -2.04 -17.20
CA GLU A 201 16.81 -2.48 -18.49
C GLU A 201 18.15 -1.81 -18.83
N PHE A 202 18.66 -2.06 -20.04
CA PHE A 202 19.95 -1.50 -20.46
C PHE A 202 20.00 0.03 -20.44
N ALA A 203 18.85 0.70 -20.62
CA ALA A 203 18.76 2.15 -20.50
C ALA A 203 19.10 2.65 -19.09
N ASP A 204 18.79 1.87 -18.06
CA ASP A 204 19.11 2.20 -16.66
C ASP A 204 20.61 2.08 -16.37
N ILE A 205 21.29 1.12 -17.00
CA ILE A 205 22.75 0.99 -16.92
C ILE A 205 23.45 2.21 -17.53
N VAL A 206 22.93 2.72 -18.66
CA VAL A 206 23.46 3.93 -19.29
C VAL A 206 23.26 5.14 -18.38
N MET A 207 22.08 5.29 -17.78
CA MET A 207 21.81 6.37 -16.82
C MET A 207 22.73 6.30 -15.60
N MET A 208 22.91 5.11 -15.02
CA MET A 208 23.81 4.90 -13.89
C MET A 208 25.26 5.26 -14.26
N TYR A 209 25.72 4.90 -15.46
CA TYR A 209 27.07 5.25 -15.92
C TYR A 209 27.28 6.76 -16.02
N ASP A 210 26.27 7.51 -16.45
CA ASP A 210 26.31 8.97 -16.55
C ASP A 210 26.32 9.67 -15.17
N GLU A 211 26.05 8.94 -14.08
CA GLU A 211 26.02 9.43 -12.69
C GLU A 211 27.33 9.18 -11.89
N LEU A 212 28.32 8.50 -12.51
CA LEU A 212 29.63 8.19 -11.90
C LEU A 212 30.57 9.40 -11.77
#